data_AF-A0A6A4R981-F1
#
_entry.id   AF-A0A6A4R981-F1
#
_cell.length_a   1.000
_cell.length_b   1.000
_cell.length_c   1.000
_cell.angle_alpha   90.00
_cell.angle_beta   90.00
_cell.angle_gamma   90.00
#
_symmetry.space_group_name_H-M   'P 1'
#
loop_
_entity.id
_entity.type
_entity.pdbx_description
1 polymer ?
#
loop_
_entity_poly.entity_id
_entity_poly.type
_entity_poly.pdbx_seq_one_letter_code
_entity_poly.pdbx_strand_id
1 'polypeptide(L)'
;MRSGLFRSGGYHSLVWLALSAWLLASPASAAPRIASLDWTLAETLIALDAPPVALAQVDDYESWVGLEAPPGATDIGLRTQPNLELLSELDPDAIVISPMFANLAPRLSSIAEVKQLAMYSGEGTFWSQSLALTRQLGELVDRENAAEALIEETEAYIA
;
A
#
# COMPACT_ATOMS: atom_id res chain seq x y z
N MET A 1 -45.13 -18.76 66.13
CA MET A 1 -45.75 -17.54 65.55
C MET A 1 -44.68 -16.50 65.32
N ARG A 2 -44.74 -15.80 64.17
CA ARG A 2 -43.85 -14.73 63.64
C ARG A 2 -42.70 -15.15 62.69
N SER A 3 -43.16 -15.31 61.45
CA SER A 3 -42.61 -14.98 60.13
C SER A 3 -41.51 -13.92 59.98
N GLY A 4 -40.72 -14.09 58.91
CA GLY A 4 -40.04 -13.06 58.10
C GLY A 4 -38.61 -13.50 57.73
N LEU A 5 -38.09 -13.38 56.51
CA LEU A 5 -38.57 -12.81 55.25
C LEU A 5 -37.63 -13.35 54.15
N PHE A 6 -38.18 -13.72 52.99
CA PHE A 6 -37.43 -14.01 51.78
C PHE A 6 -36.65 -12.76 51.30
N ARG A 7 -35.43 -12.96 50.81
CA ARG A 7 -34.72 -11.98 49.98
C ARG A 7 -34.16 -12.71 48.76
N SER A 8 -34.90 -12.66 47.65
CA SER A 8 -34.45 -13.12 46.33
C SER A 8 -33.47 -12.10 45.76
N GLY A 9 -32.28 -12.55 45.39
CA GLY A 9 -31.27 -11.75 44.69
C GLY A 9 -31.62 -11.62 43.21
N GLY A 10 -31.76 -10.38 42.73
CA GLY A 10 -31.93 -10.08 41.31
C GLY A 10 -30.60 -10.15 40.56
N TYR A 11 -30.52 -11.04 39.58
CA TYR A 11 -29.43 -11.09 38.60
C TYR A 11 -30.02 -10.81 37.21
N HIS A 12 -30.33 -9.55 36.90
CA HIS A 12 -30.88 -9.17 35.58
C HIS A 12 -30.15 -8.00 34.91
N SER A 13 -28.95 -7.58 35.36
CA SER A 13 -28.27 -6.39 34.81
C SER A 13 -26.92 -6.61 34.13
N LEU A 14 -26.49 -7.85 33.84
CA LEU A 14 -25.17 -8.08 33.23
C LEU A 14 -25.17 -8.60 31.79
N VAL A 15 -26.33 -8.83 31.18
CA VAL A 15 -26.39 -9.38 29.80
C VAL A 15 -26.27 -8.29 28.72
N TRP A 16 -26.39 -6.99 29.06
CA TRP A 16 -26.40 -5.91 28.06
C TRP A 16 -25.04 -5.30 27.69
N LEU A 17 -23.94 -5.68 28.34
CA LEU A 17 -22.61 -5.11 28.06
C LEU A 17 -21.71 -5.96 27.14
N ALA A 18 -22.11 -7.19 26.80
CA ALA A 18 -21.30 -8.07 25.97
C ALA A 18 -21.53 -7.90 24.45
N LEU A 19 -22.59 -7.20 24.03
CA LEU A 19 -22.93 -7.07 22.60
C LEU A 19 -22.34 -5.82 21.92
N SER A 20 -21.82 -4.84 22.66
CA SER A 20 -21.30 -3.59 22.09
C SER A 20 -19.83 -3.65 21.69
N ALA A 21 -19.06 -4.63 22.17
CA ALA A 21 -17.63 -4.71 21.94
C ALA A 21 -17.23 -5.37 20.60
N TRP A 22 -18.16 -6.02 19.89
CA TRP A 22 -17.90 -6.66 18.59
C TRP A 22 -18.09 -5.74 17.39
N LEU A 23 -18.57 -4.50 17.60
CA LEU A 23 -18.88 -3.54 16.52
C LEU A 23 -17.71 -2.62 16.14
N LEU A 24 -16.54 -2.74 16.79
CA LEU A 24 -15.38 -1.87 16.54
C LEU A 24 -14.20 -2.56 15.85
N ALA A 25 -14.30 -3.86 15.55
CA ALA A 25 -13.31 -4.52 14.71
C ALA A 25 -13.62 -4.21 13.24
N SER A 26 -13.25 -3.01 12.78
CA SER A 26 -13.14 -2.75 11.35
C SER A 26 -12.09 -3.73 10.79
N PRO A 27 -12.39 -4.53 9.76
CA PRO A 27 -11.32 -5.23 9.05
C PRO A 27 -10.33 -4.15 8.60
N ALA A 28 -9.04 -4.36 8.86
CA ALA A 28 -8.02 -3.53 8.23
C ALA A 28 -8.29 -3.59 6.71
N SER A 29 -8.59 -2.44 6.10
CA SER A 29 -8.79 -2.39 4.66
C SER A 29 -7.52 -2.93 4.01
N ALA A 30 -7.66 -3.94 3.15
CA ALA A 30 -6.52 -4.42 2.38
C ALA A 30 -5.96 -3.24 1.57
N ALA A 31 -4.63 -3.12 1.51
CA ALA A 31 -4.03 -2.08 0.68
C ALA A 31 -4.47 -2.27 -0.79
N PRO A 32 -4.68 -1.19 -1.54
CA PRO A 32 -4.90 -1.25 -2.98
C PRO A 32 -3.86 -2.12 -3.69
N ARG A 33 -4.31 -2.91 -4.66
CA ARG A 33 -3.48 -3.82 -5.45
C ARG A 33 -2.72 -3.03 -6.52
N ILE A 34 -1.47 -2.69 -6.23
CA ILE A 34 -0.64 -1.90 -7.16
C ILE A 34 0.20 -2.78 -8.07
N ALA A 35 0.23 -2.47 -9.36
CA ALA A 35 1.24 -2.96 -10.28
C ALA A 35 2.28 -1.87 -10.56
N SER A 36 3.57 -2.20 -10.49
CA SER A 36 4.65 -1.25 -10.75
C SER A 36 5.53 -1.66 -11.94
N LEU A 37 5.74 -0.71 -12.85
CA LEU A 37 6.76 -0.83 -13.91
C LEU A 37 8.07 -0.13 -13.53
N ASP A 38 8.12 0.56 -12.38
CA ASP A 38 9.28 1.34 -11.95
C ASP A 38 9.78 0.86 -10.59
N TRP A 39 11.08 0.57 -10.51
CA TRP A 39 11.67 0.00 -9.29
C TRP A 39 11.70 0.99 -8.14
N THR A 40 11.89 2.29 -8.38
CA THR A 40 11.86 3.30 -7.30
C THR A 40 10.46 3.39 -6.69
N LEU A 41 9.43 3.34 -7.54
CA LEU A 41 8.04 3.33 -7.06
C LEU A 41 7.74 2.04 -6.29
N ALA A 42 8.24 0.89 -6.78
CA ALA A 42 8.10 -0.39 -6.11
C ALA A 42 8.78 -0.41 -4.72
N GLU A 43 10.02 0.05 -4.62
CA GLU A 43 10.76 0.17 -3.35
C GLU A 43 10.01 1.02 -2.32
N THR A 44 9.48 2.15 -2.77
CA THR A 44 8.76 3.05 -1.87
C THR A 44 7.47 2.37 -1.37
N LEU A 45 6.74 1.68 -2.25
CA LEU A 45 5.56 0.88 -1.86
C LEU A 45 5.89 -0.23 -0.85
N ILE A 46 7.03 -0.89 -1.02
CA ILE A 46 7.53 -1.92 -0.09
C ILE A 46 7.83 -1.29 1.27
N ALA A 47 8.52 -0.15 1.29
CA ALA A 47 8.83 0.57 2.52
C ALA A 47 7.59 1.07 3.27
N LEU A 48 6.46 1.23 2.58
CA LEU A 48 5.16 1.61 3.15
C LEU A 48 4.31 0.42 3.63
N ASP A 49 4.87 -0.80 3.64
CA ASP A 49 4.14 -2.04 3.95
C ASP A 49 2.93 -2.27 3.02
N ALA A 50 3.10 -1.91 1.74
CA ALA A 50 2.11 -2.07 0.67
C ALA A 50 2.78 -2.56 -0.63
N PRO A 51 3.45 -3.73 -0.61
CA PRO A 51 4.21 -4.22 -1.76
C PRO A 51 3.31 -4.41 -3.00
N PRO A 52 3.82 -4.14 -4.22
CA PRO A 52 3.04 -4.31 -5.44
C PRO A 52 2.75 -5.80 -5.71
N VAL A 53 1.57 -6.08 -6.25
CA VAL A 53 1.16 -7.43 -6.68
C VAL A 53 1.82 -7.85 -8.00
N ALA A 54 2.36 -6.88 -8.74
CA ALA A 54 3.04 -7.09 -10.00
C ALA A 54 4.26 -6.16 -10.11
N LEU A 55 5.40 -6.69 -10.53
CA LEU A 55 6.64 -5.95 -10.71
C LEU A 55 7.26 -6.30 -12.06
N ALA A 56 7.71 -5.31 -12.82
CA ALA A 56 8.40 -5.56 -14.09
C ALA A 56 9.90 -5.83 -13.89
N GLN A 57 10.41 -6.84 -14.58
CA GLN A 57 11.81 -7.28 -14.60
C GLN A 57 12.30 -7.65 -13.19
N VAL A 58 11.71 -8.68 -12.58
CA VAL A 58 12.04 -9.09 -11.21
C VAL A 58 13.51 -9.54 -11.11
N ASP A 59 13.99 -10.38 -12.03
CA ASP A 59 15.38 -10.85 -12.03
C ASP A 59 16.40 -9.69 -12.13
N ASP A 60 16.10 -8.69 -12.97
CA ASP A 60 16.96 -7.50 -13.08
C ASP A 60 16.82 -6.59 -11.86
N TYR A 61 15.63 -6.47 -11.28
CA TYR A 61 15.42 -5.75 -10.03
C TYR A 61 16.28 -6.36 -8.91
N GLU A 62 16.20 -7.66 -8.70
CA GLU A 62 16.94 -8.34 -7.62
C GLU A 62 18.45 -8.23 -7.80
N SER A 63 18.92 -8.32 -9.05
CA SER A 63 20.36 -8.21 -9.34
C SER A 63 20.90 -6.78 -9.28
N TRP A 64 20.13 -5.76 -9.66
CA TRP A 64 20.58 -4.37 -9.67
C TRP A 64 20.30 -3.62 -8.36
N VAL A 65 19.15 -3.85 -7.73
CA VAL A 65 18.76 -3.25 -6.45
C VAL A 65 19.40 -4.01 -5.29
N GLY A 66 19.62 -5.32 -5.45
CA GLY A 66 20.24 -6.17 -4.43
C GLY A 66 19.31 -6.56 -3.29
N LEU A 67 18.00 -6.41 -3.48
CA LEU A 67 16.95 -6.84 -2.57
C LEU A 67 16.09 -7.89 -3.25
N GLU A 68 15.58 -8.86 -2.47
CA GLU A 68 14.60 -9.83 -2.98
C GLU A 68 13.29 -9.12 -3.31
N ALA A 69 12.64 -9.51 -4.40
CA ALA A 69 11.33 -8.98 -4.73
C ALA A 69 10.29 -9.41 -3.68
N PRO A 70 9.23 -8.59 -3.46
CA PRO A 70 8.23 -8.92 -2.47
C PRO A 70 7.60 -10.28 -2.72
N PRO A 71 7.43 -11.12 -1.68
CA PRO A 71 6.81 -12.41 -1.85
C PRO A 71 5.38 -12.24 -2.38
N GLY A 72 5.11 -12.83 -3.54
CA GLY A 72 3.82 -12.73 -4.23
C GLY A 72 3.73 -11.67 -5.32
N ALA A 73 4.77 -10.85 -5.53
CA ALA A 73 4.87 -10.01 -6.72
C ALA A 73 5.05 -10.89 -7.96
N THR A 74 4.16 -10.74 -8.94
CA THR A 74 4.24 -11.46 -10.21
C THR A 74 5.11 -10.68 -11.19
N ASP A 75 6.10 -11.34 -11.82
CA ASP A 75 6.89 -10.71 -12.88
C ASP A 75 6.04 -10.50 -14.13
N ILE A 76 5.86 -9.23 -14.50
CA ILE A 76 5.10 -8.81 -15.68
C ILE A 76 6.01 -8.50 -16.88
N GLY A 77 7.23 -9.01 -16.93
CA GLY A 77 8.15 -8.89 -18.05
C GLY A 77 8.88 -7.55 -18.08
N LEU A 78 9.25 -7.08 -19.29
CA LEU A 78 10.12 -5.92 -19.44
C LEU A 78 9.44 -4.62 -19.00
N ARG A 79 10.16 -3.69 -18.35
CA ARG A 79 9.61 -2.37 -17.99
C ARG A 79 9.17 -1.56 -19.22
N THR A 80 9.84 -1.77 -20.35
CA THR A 80 9.51 -1.14 -21.64
C THR A 80 8.50 -1.92 -22.47
N GLN A 81 8.23 -3.18 -22.11
CA GLN A 81 7.30 -4.06 -22.80
C GLN A 81 6.69 -5.07 -21.81
N PRO A 82 5.77 -4.61 -20.93
CA PRO A 82 5.15 -5.48 -19.95
C PRO A 82 4.18 -6.45 -20.63
N ASN A 83 3.94 -7.59 -19.98
CA ASN A 83 2.93 -8.56 -20.36
C ASN A 83 1.54 -8.04 -19.96
N LEU A 84 0.84 -7.45 -20.93
CA LEU A 84 -0.49 -6.87 -20.73
C LEU A 84 -1.58 -7.91 -20.41
N GLU A 85 -1.43 -9.14 -20.92
CA GLU A 85 -2.37 -10.23 -20.64
C GLU A 85 -2.28 -10.64 -19.17
N LEU A 86 -1.06 -10.91 -18.69
CA LEU A 86 -0.82 -11.23 -17.28
C LEU A 86 -1.22 -10.08 -16.35
N LEU A 87 -0.89 -8.84 -16.72
CA LEU A 87 -1.29 -7.67 -15.95
C LEU A 87 -2.82 -7.53 -15.86
N SER A 88 -3.56 -7.90 -16.91
CA SER A 88 -5.03 -7.91 -16.90
C SER A 88 -5.60 -9.04 -16.03
N GLU A 89 -4.96 -10.21 -15.99
CA GLU A 89 -5.37 -11.32 -15.11
C GLU A 89 -5.17 -11.01 -13.64
N LEU A 90 -4.15 -10.21 -13.32
CA LEU A 90 -3.83 -9.80 -11.96
C LEU A 90 -4.80 -8.75 -11.40
N ASP A 91 -5.65 -8.12 -12.22
CA ASP A 91 -6.68 -7.17 -11.79
C ASP A 91 -6.17 -6.13 -10.76
N PRO A 92 -5.16 -5.29 -11.12
CA PRO A 92 -4.66 -4.26 -10.23
C PRO A 92 -5.65 -3.09 -10.12
N ASP A 93 -5.72 -2.47 -8.95
CA ASP A 93 -6.52 -1.26 -8.72
C ASP A 93 -5.89 -0.04 -9.42
N ALA A 94 -4.55 0.00 -9.48
CA ALA A 94 -3.80 1.01 -10.20
C ALA A 94 -2.44 0.49 -10.70
N ILE A 95 -1.95 1.14 -11.76
CA ILE A 95 -0.62 0.90 -12.34
C ILE A 95 0.21 2.16 -12.13
N VAL A 96 1.35 2.03 -11.45
CA VAL A 96 2.28 3.14 -11.22
C VAL A 96 3.44 3.08 -12.22
N ILE A 97 3.73 4.23 -12.84
CA ILE A 97 4.82 4.39 -13.80
C ILE A 97 5.59 5.68 -13.52
N SER A 98 6.89 5.70 -13.84
CA SER A 98 7.63 6.96 -13.92
C SER A 98 7.47 7.62 -15.29
N PRO A 99 7.78 8.92 -15.44
CA PRO A 99 7.73 9.61 -16.74
C PRO A 99 8.54 8.93 -17.85
N MET A 100 9.54 8.11 -17.49
CA MET A 100 10.31 7.31 -18.45
C MET A 100 9.43 6.35 -19.27
N PHE A 101 8.33 5.86 -18.68
CA PHE A 101 7.42 4.89 -19.29
C PHE A 101 6.07 5.51 -19.71
N ALA A 102 5.98 6.84 -19.78
CA ALA A 102 4.75 7.57 -20.12
C ALA A 102 4.16 7.14 -21.48
N ASN A 103 4.99 6.70 -22.41
CA ASN A 103 4.56 6.18 -23.72
C ASN A 103 3.70 4.91 -23.62
N LEU A 104 3.78 4.17 -22.51
CA LEU A 104 2.98 2.98 -22.25
C LEU A 104 1.59 3.29 -21.68
N ALA A 105 1.38 4.49 -21.11
CA ALA A 105 0.14 4.86 -20.43
C ALA A 105 -1.12 4.59 -21.26
N PRO A 106 -1.21 4.93 -22.58
CA PRO A 106 -2.41 4.65 -23.36
C PRO A 106 -2.79 3.16 -23.44
N ARG A 107 -1.81 2.25 -23.38
CA ARG A 107 -2.06 0.80 -23.39
C ARG A 107 -2.38 0.28 -21.99
N LEU A 108 -1.71 0.80 -20.96
CA LEU A 108 -1.93 0.41 -19.57
C LEU A 108 -3.30 0.87 -19.05
N SER A 109 -3.79 2.02 -19.53
CA SER A 109 -5.10 2.57 -19.15
C SER A 109 -6.30 1.75 -19.61
N SER A 110 -6.12 0.74 -20.48
CA SER A 110 -7.20 -0.22 -20.77
C SER A 110 -7.33 -1.32 -19.71
N ILE A 111 -6.38 -1.41 -18.77
CA ILE A 111 -6.35 -2.42 -17.70
C ILE A 111 -6.78 -1.79 -16.37
N ALA A 112 -6.09 -0.73 -15.93
CA ALA A 112 -6.39 -0.04 -14.68
C ALA A 112 -6.00 1.45 -14.75
N GLU A 113 -6.33 2.22 -13.72
CA GLU A 113 -5.90 3.62 -13.65
C GLU A 113 -4.37 3.72 -13.64
N VAL A 114 -3.81 4.58 -14.49
CA VAL A 114 -2.36 4.78 -14.57
C VAL A 114 -1.97 6.04 -13.81
N LYS A 115 -1.14 5.87 -12.78
CA LYS A 115 -0.54 6.98 -12.01
C LYS A 115 0.88 7.21 -12.50
N GLN A 116 1.11 8.35 -13.15
CA GLN A 116 2.46 8.75 -13.55
C GLN A 116 3.10 9.59 -12.44
N LEU A 117 4.07 9.02 -11.73
CA LEU A 117 4.71 9.63 -10.56
C LEU A 117 6.21 9.84 -10.84
N ALA A 118 6.67 11.08 -10.69
CA ALA A 118 8.05 11.44 -10.94
C ALA A 118 8.85 11.49 -9.63
N MET A 119 10.02 10.84 -9.62
CA MET A 119 11.00 11.00 -8.53
C MET A 119 11.62 12.41 -8.54
N TYR A 120 11.78 12.99 -9.74
CA TYR A 120 12.29 14.34 -9.90
C TYR A 120 11.71 15.00 -11.17
N SER A 121 11.10 16.17 -11.00
CA SER A 121 10.52 16.99 -12.06
C SER A 121 11.40 18.18 -12.48
N GLY A 122 12.50 18.45 -11.78
CA GLY A 122 13.29 19.68 -11.96
C GLY A 122 12.89 20.83 -11.03
N GLU A 123 11.74 20.73 -10.36
CA GLU A 123 11.22 21.77 -9.46
C GLU A 123 11.65 21.56 -8.01
N GLY A 124 12.34 22.54 -7.42
CA GLY A 124 12.85 22.41 -6.05
C GLY A 124 13.98 21.37 -5.93
N THR A 125 14.18 20.85 -4.72
CA THR A 125 15.29 19.92 -4.44
C THR A 125 14.88 18.47 -4.67
N PHE A 126 15.84 17.61 -5.01
CA PHE A 126 15.63 16.16 -5.09
C PHE A 126 15.05 15.60 -3.78
N TRP A 127 15.55 16.09 -2.64
CA TRP A 127 15.04 15.69 -1.31
C TRP A 127 13.56 16.02 -1.15
N SER A 128 13.17 17.28 -1.31
CA SER A 128 11.76 17.71 -1.20
C SER A 128 10.83 16.95 -2.14
N GLN A 129 11.30 16.60 -3.34
CA GLN A 129 10.50 15.82 -4.29
C GLN A 129 10.38 14.35 -3.89
N SER A 130 11.43 13.75 -3.34
CA SER A 130 11.38 12.38 -2.82
C SER A 130 10.39 12.26 -1.65
N LEU A 131 10.35 13.26 -0.76
CA LEU A 131 9.34 13.34 0.30
C LEU A 131 7.92 13.45 -0.27
N ALA A 132 7.73 14.30 -1.28
CA ALA A 132 6.42 14.47 -1.92
C ALA A 132 5.97 13.21 -2.67
N LEU A 133 6.88 12.48 -3.30
CA LEU A 133 6.60 11.20 -3.94
C LEU A 133 6.16 10.15 -2.90
N THR A 134 6.89 10.07 -1.79
CA THR A 134 6.59 9.13 -0.69
C THR A 134 5.17 9.38 -0.14
N ARG A 135 4.80 10.65 0.06
CA ARG A 135 3.43 11.03 0.47
C ARG A 135 2.38 10.66 -0.56
N GLN A 136 2.62 10.92 -1.84
CA GLN A 136 1.69 10.55 -2.93
C GLN A 136 1.45 9.04 -3.00
N LEU A 137 2.50 8.24 -2.80
CA LEU A 137 2.37 6.78 -2.74
C LEU A 137 1.66 6.34 -1.45
N GLY A 138 1.93 6.99 -0.32
CA GLY A 138 1.19 6.76 0.93
C GLY A 138 -0.30 6.98 0.77
N GLU A 139 -0.71 8.10 0.15
CA GLU A 139 -2.12 8.38 -0.14
C GLU A 139 -2.71 7.35 -1.12
N LEU A 140 -1.96 6.97 -2.17
CA LEU A 140 -2.43 6.01 -3.16
C LEU A 140 -2.77 4.63 -2.56
N VAL A 141 -2.09 4.22 -1.49
CA VAL A 141 -2.24 2.89 -0.88
C VAL A 141 -2.86 2.90 0.52
N ASP A 142 -3.48 4.02 0.92
CA ASP A 142 -4.07 4.20 2.26
C ASP A 142 -3.04 3.93 3.38
N ARG A 143 -1.84 4.51 3.24
CA ARG A 143 -0.66 4.38 4.12
C ARG A 143 0.01 5.72 4.43
N GLU A 144 -0.76 6.79 4.57
CA GLU A 144 -0.24 8.14 4.85
C GLU A 144 0.57 8.19 6.15
N ASN A 145 0.13 7.50 7.20
CA ASN A 145 0.86 7.43 8.47
C ASN A 145 2.22 6.70 8.31
N ALA A 146 2.28 5.65 7.48
CA ALA A 146 3.54 4.95 7.22
C ALA A 146 4.48 5.82 6.38
N ALA A 147 3.94 6.62 5.46
CA ALA A 147 4.71 7.57 4.67
C ALA A 147 5.35 8.65 5.54
N GLU A 148 4.61 9.28 6.45
CA GLU A 148 5.21 10.27 7.37
C GLU A 148 6.23 9.62 8.31
N ALA A 149 5.94 8.42 8.84
CA ALA A 149 6.89 7.71 9.70
C ALA A 149 8.22 7.39 8.98
N LEU A 150 8.14 6.91 7.73
CA LEU A 150 9.31 6.64 6.89
C LEU A 150 10.13 7.91 6.63
N ILE A 151 9.45 9.03 6.37
CA ILE A 151 10.09 10.34 6.17
C ILE A 151 10.81 10.78 7.45
N GLU A 152 10.14 10.75 8.59
CA GLU A 152 10.69 11.16 9.89
C GLU A 152 11.90 10.29 10.28
N GLU A 153 11.81 8.97 10.12
CA GLU A 153 12.91 8.04 10.38
C GLU A 153 14.11 8.34 9.48
N THR A 154 13.87 8.58 8.20
CA THR A 154 14.94 8.90 7.25
C THR A 154 15.60 10.24 7.59
N GLU A 155 14.82 11.27 7.91
CA GLU A 155 15.33 12.58 8.34
C GLU A 155 16.17 12.47 9.61
N ALA A 156 15.73 11.67 10.59
CA ALA A 156 16.48 11.43 11.82
C ALA A 156 17.79 10.66 11.57
N TYR A 157 17.82 9.77 10.58
CA TYR A 157 19.02 8.99 10.22
C TYR A 157 20.09 9.81 9.52
N ILE A 158 19.70 10.82 8.74
CA ILE A 158 20.64 11.65 7.93
C ILE A 158 21.08 12.95 8.61
N ALA A 159 20.49 13.31 9.75
CA ALA A 159 20.83 14.51 10.54
C ALA A 159 22.16 14.36 11.31
#